data_AF-A0A351MG79-F1
#
_entry.id   AF-A0A351MG79-F1
#
_cell.length_a   1.000
_cell.length_b   1.000
_cell.length_c   1.000
_cell.angle_alpha   90.00
_cell.angle_beta   90.00
_cell.angle_gamma   90.00
#
_symmetry.space_group_name_H-M   'P 1'
#
loop_
_entity.id
_entity.type
_entity.pdbx_description
1 polymer ?
#
loop_
_entity_poly.entity_id
_entity_poly.type
_entity_poly.pdbx_seq_one_letter_code
_entity_poly.pdbx_strand_id
1 'polypeptide(L)'
;MQGTVTEQGLTLADGRRLGWDDVYHVDWTEKEAVIATAVGMVRTTRADGRRAEAKIAPWEAQRDAAMDAADERTIAQWTGAPPGRVHVQPFKVGRVWVILGRVAASLVAIGLGVGTLLFGRHGVDSVLVLALSVSLLMLHLLWPQLYARLTRTPTDIQLDARRIPWRDIRRAYVSFQQDQGSATLQLHTRHGRVELAPGYQGWAEACDQISAAATYRTGAAAADLSRGVFAPDLLSTYRGLWLDGRGLTVINRNSVKQYPLSSLDAPEWTTSGPVIRADGKDVGTLMKLDSGLLAQELERRLGIERQEIATAAGDLRPEMIERWLGVAPGGVLHCRKHSSAIVGTLLVVGLCCGVAYLVAVRDGIDAFSIVSAIAVLALLLIMPANILTSARRIDADAQGLTVRRGRQRARYAWADLTDIKSSSFETIITTARGDVIRLSDFSSGSKRVRGLVRRLLSVKDTGVSLPSTAPIPDTALTVTPARPATADAGLSVAPAPQRLRPDETQTTVDVERTD
;
A
#
# COMPACT_ATOMS: atom_id res chain seq x y z
N MET A 1 -19.10 24.49 -4.95
CA MET A 1 -19.89 25.35 -5.88
C MET A 1 -20.74 24.47 -6.80
N GLN A 2 -21.69 25.03 -7.56
CA GLN A 2 -22.44 24.31 -8.61
C GLN A 2 -22.02 24.81 -10.00
N GLY A 3 -22.12 23.97 -11.02
CA GLY A 3 -21.85 24.34 -12.41
C GLY A 3 -22.41 23.35 -13.42
N THR A 4 -22.33 23.73 -14.70
CA THR A 4 -22.82 22.96 -15.85
C THR A 4 -21.72 22.83 -16.90
N VAL A 5 -21.62 21.63 -17.49
CA VAL A 5 -20.59 21.33 -18.48
C VAL A 5 -21.07 21.75 -19.88
N THR A 6 -20.22 22.48 -20.59
CA THR A 6 -20.43 23.02 -21.94
C THR A 6 -19.30 22.57 -22.87
N GLU A 7 -19.43 22.82 -24.17
CA GLU A 7 -18.38 22.49 -25.15
C GLU A 7 -17.03 23.16 -24.85
N GLN A 8 -17.06 24.37 -24.28
CA GLN A 8 -15.87 25.18 -23.98
C GLN A 8 -15.23 24.87 -22.62
N GLY A 9 -15.90 24.07 -21.78
CA GLY A 9 -15.46 23.79 -20.41
C GLY A 9 -16.63 23.84 -19.42
N LEU A 10 -16.39 24.37 -18.22
CA LEU A 10 -17.35 24.38 -17.12
C LEU A 10 -17.86 25.79 -16.87
N THR A 11 -19.19 25.99 -16.88
CA THR A 11 -19.81 27.26 -16.48
C THR A 11 -20.31 27.14 -15.04
N LEU A 12 -19.86 28.04 -14.16
CA LEU A 12 -20.27 28.08 -12.76
C LEU A 12 -21.63 28.77 -12.60
N ALA A 13 -22.30 28.53 -11.48
CA ALA A 13 -23.58 29.15 -11.17
C ALA A 13 -23.53 30.70 -11.08
N ASP A 14 -22.34 31.27 -10.84
CA ASP A 14 -22.11 32.73 -10.82
C ASP A 14 -21.79 33.32 -12.22
N GLY A 15 -21.89 32.51 -13.28
CA GLY A 15 -21.65 32.91 -14.66
C GLY A 15 -20.18 32.85 -15.11
N ARG A 16 -19.22 32.63 -14.20
CA ARG A 16 -17.82 32.44 -14.59
C ARG A 16 -17.64 31.17 -15.41
N ARG A 17 -16.79 31.24 -16.44
CA ARG A 17 -16.42 30.10 -17.28
C ARG A 17 -15.01 29.65 -16.96
N LEU A 18 -14.81 28.34 -16.87
CA LEU A 18 -13.53 27.68 -16.72
C LEU A 18 -13.25 26.88 -18.00
N GLY A 19 -12.09 27.09 -18.61
CA GLY A 19 -11.67 26.32 -19.77
C GLY A 19 -11.34 24.87 -19.38
N TRP A 20 -11.19 23.99 -20.37
CA TRP A 20 -10.79 22.60 -20.11
C TRP A 20 -9.42 22.47 -19.42
N ASP A 21 -8.54 23.45 -19.60
CA ASP A 21 -7.24 23.51 -18.92
C ASP A 21 -7.36 23.76 -17.41
N ASP A 22 -8.49 24.31 -16.96
CA ASP A 22 -8.81 24.53 -15.55
C ASP A 22 -9.63 23.39 -14.93
N VAL A 23 -9.88 22.32 -15.70
CA VAL A 23 -10.63 21.13 -15.27
C VAL A 23 -9.67 19.95 -15.15
N TYR A 24 -9.45 19.51 -13.92
CA TYR A 24 -8.36 18.60 -13.55
C TYR A 24 -8.81 17.15 -13.40
N HIS A 25 -9.96 16.91 -12.75
CA HIS A 25 -10.44 15.57 -12.45
C HIS A 25 -11.96 15.54 -12.24
N VAL A 26 -12.58 14.38 -12.50
CA VAL A 26 -13.96 14.09 -12.13
C VAL A 26 -14.00 12.98 -11.09
N ASP A 27 -14.52 13.32 -9.91
CA ASP A 27 -14.89 12.38 -8.86
C ASP A 27 -16.41 12.25 -8.77
N TRP A 28 -16.90 11.27 -8.01
CA TRP A 28 -18.29 10.90 -8.00
C TRP A 28 -18.81 10.78 -6.57
N THR A 29 -20.06 11.19 -6.40
CA THR A 29 -20.88 10.81 -5.25
C THR A 29 -22.00 9.89 -5.75
N GLU A 30 -22.84 9.42 -4.83
CA GLU A 30 -24.04 8.66 -5.18
C GLU A 30 -24.97 9.45 -6.13
N LYS A 31 -25.11 10.76 -5.92
CA LYS A 31 -26.15 11.58 -6.57
C LYS A 31 -25.64 12.42 -7.74
N GLU A 32 -24.36 12.73 -7.77
CA GLU A 32 -23.80 13.78 -8.63
C GLU A 32 -22.31 13.56 -8.90
N ALA A 33 -21.77 14.31 -9.85
CA ALA A 33 -20.33 14.39 -10.11
C ALA A 33 -19.72 15.60 -9.39
N VAL A 34 -18.48 15.45 -8.95
CA VAL A 34 -17.70 16.51 -8.31
C VAL A 34 -16.43 16.71 -9.13
N ILE A 35 -16.31 17.86 -9.76
CA ILE A 35 -15.22 18.21 -10.66
C ILE A 35 -14.20 19.05 -9.90
N ALA A 36 -12.94 18.60 -9.90
CA ALA A 36 -11.81 19.36 -9.37
C ALA A 36 -11.33 20.38 -10.41
N THR A 37 -11.23 21.65 -10.00
CA THR A 37 -10.94 22.77 -10.90
C THR A 37 -9.97 23.79 -10.30
N ALA A 38 -9.54 24.76 -11.11
CA ALA A 38 -8.70 25.89 -10.69
C ALA A 38 -9.31 26.77 -9.58
N VAL A 39 -10.62 26.73 -9.37
CA VAL A 39 -11.32 27.53 -8.34
C VAL A 39 -11.83 26.69 -7.16
N GLY A 40 -11.70 25.36 -7.20
CA GLY A 40 -12.13 24.45 -6.15
C GLY A 40 -12.94 23.29 -6.70
N MET A 41 -13.85 22.76 -5.88
CA MET A 41 -14.71 21.64 -6.25
C MET A 41 -16.09 22.11 -6.72
N VAL A 42 -16.48 21.66 -7.91
CA VAL A 42 -17.73 22.03 -8.56
C VAL A 42 -18.64 20.82 -8.69
N ARG A 43 -19.84 20.91 -8.14
CA ARG A 43 -20.88 19.89 -8.22
C ARG A 43 -21.64 20.05 -9.52
N THR A 44 -21.81 18.96 -10.27
CA THR A 44 -22.56 18.94 -11.53
C THR A 44 -23.46 17.72 -11.58
N THR A 45 -24.37 17.67 -12.57
CA THR A 45 -25.14 16.45 -12.82
C THR A 45 -24.22 15.28 -13.18
N ARG A 46 -24.70 14.05 -13.01
CA ARG A 46 -23.94 12.85 -13.43
C ARG A 46 -23.71 12.81 -14.95
N ALA A 47 -24.65 13.33 -15.73
CA ALA A 47 -24.50 13.42 -17.19
C ALA A 47 -23.37 14.37 -17.57
N ASP A 48 -23.34 15.54 -16.94
CA ASP A 48 -22.28 16.54 -17.11
C ASP A 48 -20.91 15.99 -16.68
N GLY A 49 -20.86 15.28 -15.55
CA GLY A 49 -19.63 14.62 -15.09
C GLY A 49 -19.08 13.62 -16.11
N ARG A 50 -19.95 12.86 -16.79
CA ARG A 50 -19.53 11.91 -17.84
C ARG A 50 -18.99 12.64 -19.06
N ARG A 51 -19.61 13.75 -19.48
CA ARG A 51 -19.10 14.60 -20.56
C ARG A 51 -17.73 15.17 -20.20
N ALA A 52 -17.56 15.65 -18.97
CA ALA A 52 -16.27 16.16 -18.49
C ALA A 52 -15.21 15.06 -18.45
N GLU A 53 -15.51 13.88 -17.90
CA GLU A 53 -14.58 12.74 -17.85
C GLU A 53 -14.13 12.32 -19.25
N ALA A 54 -15.07 12.19 -20.21
CA ALA A 54 -14.75 11.85 -21.59
C ALA A 54 -13.81 12.88 -22.25
N LYS A 55 -13.91 14.15 -21.86
CA LYS A 55 -13.05 15.21 -22.40
C LYS A 55 -11.66 15.23 -21.77
N ILE A 56 -11.58 15.11 -20.44
CA ILE A 56 -10.30 15.27 -19.71
C ILE A 56 -9.52 13.97 -19.53
N ALA A 57 -10.21 12.83 -19.66
CA ALA A 57 -9.67 11.49 -19.45
C ALA A 57 -10.20 10.51 -20.52
N PRO A 58 -9.92 10.75 -21.82
CA PRO A 58 -10.44 9.91 -22.91
C PRO A 58 -10.01 8.45 -22.83
N TRP A 59 -8.87 8.16 -22.18
CA TRP A 59 -8.41 6.78 -21.92
C TRP A 59 -9.36 5.98 -21.03
N GLU A 60 -10.22 6.61 -20.22
CA GLU A 60 -11.20 5.89 -19.40
C GLU A 60 -12.18 5.08 -20.26
N ALA A 61 -12.50 5.53 -21.48
CA ALA A 61 -13.33 4.77 -22.41
C ALA A 61 -12.64 3.48 -22.89
N GLN A 62 -11.32 3.53 -23.11
CA GLN A 62 -10.53 2.35 -23.47
C GLN A 62 -10.45 1.35 -22.30
N ARG A 63 -10.27 1.86 -21.07
CA ARG A 63 -10.30 1.04 -19.86
C ARG A 63 -11.65 0.36 -19.68
N ASP A 64 -12.74 1.08 -19.90
CA ASP A 64 -14.09 0.52 -19.80
C ASP A 64 -14.31 -0.57 -20.86
N ALA A 65 -13.91 -0.34 -22.11
CA ALA A 65 -14.00 -1.32 -23.18
C ALA A 65 -13.18 -2.60 -22.89
N ALA A 66 -11.98 -2.46 -22.31
CA ALA A 66 -11.14 -3.59 -21.94
C ALA A 66 -11.74 -4.43 -20.80
N MET A 67 -12.47 -3.81 -19.88
CA MET A 67 -13.21 -4.50 -18.83
C MET A 67 -14.40 -5.28 -19.40
N ASP A 68 -15.12 -4.66 -20.34
CA ASP A 68 -16.27 -5.29 -21.01
C ASP A 68 -15.84 -6.43 -21.96
N ALA A 69 -14.62 -6.39 -22.49
CA ALA A 69 -14.05 -7.39 -23.39
C ALA A 69 -13.17 -8.45 -22.68
N ALA A 70 -13.06 -8.42 -21.35
CA ALA A 70 -12.23 -9.36 -20.60
C ALA A 70 -12.71 -10.82 -20.80
N ASP A 71 -11.78 -11.74 -21.02
CA ASP A 71 -12.09 -13.16 -21.18
C ASP A 71 -12.51 -13.82 -19.85
N GLU A 72 -13.14 -14.98 -19.93
CA GLU A 72 -13.64 -15.70 -18.74
C GLU A 72 -12.52 -16.02 -17.74
N ARG A 73 -11.29 -16.26 -18.23
CA ARG A 73 -10.13 -16.56 -17.39
C ARG A 73 -9.68 -15.33 -16.59
N THR A 74 -9.61 -14.16 -17.22
CA THR A 74 -9.33 -12.90 -16.52
C THR A 74 -10.44 -12.58 -15.53
N ILE A 75 -11.70 -12.81 -15.93
CA ILE A 75 -12.84 -12.61 -15.04
C ILE A 75 -12.79 -13.54 -13.82
N ALA A 76 -12.36 -14.78 -13.99
CA ALA A 76 -12.20 -15.71 -12.87
C ALA A 76 -11.15 -15.22 -11.85
N GLN A 77 -10.08 -14.55 -12.30
CA GLN A 77 -9.02 -14.04 -11.43
C GLN A 77 -9.53 -12.98 -10.44
N TRP A 78 -10.45 -12.11 -10.86
CA TRP A 78 -10.98 -11.06 -9.98
C TRP A 78 -12.32 -11.40 -9.30
N THR A 79 -12.96 -12.52 -9.67
CA THR A 79 -14.20 -12.99 -9.02
C THR A 79 -13.94 -14.12 -8.01
N GLY A 80 -12.80 -14.82 -8.13
CA GLY A 80 -12.40 -15.91 -7.24
C GLY A 80 -13.05 -17.26 -7.54
N ALA A 81 -13.72 -17.41 -8.69
CA ALA A 81 -14.30 -18.67 -9.13
C ALA A 81 -14.41 -18.71 -10.67
N PRO A 82 -14.48 -19.90 -11.31
CA PRO A 82 -15.03 -20.04 -12.67
C PRO A 82 -16.44 -19.41 -12.73
N PRO A 83 -16.94 -18.96 -13.90
CA PRO A 83 -17.95 -17.89 -14.06
C PRO A 83 -19.26 -18.15 -13.29
N GLY A 84 -19.23 -17.85 -11.99
CA GLY A 84 -20.24 -18.23 -11.03
C GLY A 84 -20.32 -17.20 -9.91
N ARG A 85 -21.51 -17.08 -9.32
CA ARG A 85 -21.82 -16.06 -8.32
C ARG A 85 -21.16 -16.43 -6.98
N VAL A 86 -20.13 -15.68 -6.57
CA VAL A 86 -19.46 -15.88 -5.28
C VAL A 86 -20.13 -15.01 -4.23
N HIS A 87 -20.80 -15.66 -3.27
CA HIS A 87 -21.36 -14.99 -2.11
C HIS A 87 -20.29 -14.93 -1.02
N VAL A 88 -19.78 -13.74 -0.75
CA VAL A 88 -18.85 -13.55 0.35
C VAL A 88 -19.68 -13.36 1.60
N GLN A 89 -19.90 -14.45 2.35
CA GLN A 89 -20.70 -14.38 3.56
C GLN A 89 -19.95 -13.56 4.62
N PRO A 90 -20.62 -12.68 5.38
CA PRO A 90 -20.02 -12.08 6.55
C PRO A 90 -19.57 -13.20 7.50
N PHE A 91 -18.56 -12.92 8.33
CA PHE A 91 -17.99 -13.85 9.29
C PHE A 91 -19.13 -14.53 10.04
N LYS A 92 -19.27 -15.85 9.84
CA LYS A 92 -20.04 -16.67 10.76
C LYS A 92 -19.26 -16.67 12.07
N VAL A 93 -19.44 -15.65 12.91
CA VAL A 93 -19.54 -15.94 14.35
C VAL A 93 -20.59 -17.04 14.37
N GLY A 94 -20.15 -18.29 14.59
CA GLY A 94 -20.94 -19.47 14.22
C GLY A 94 -22.37 -19.25 14.65
N ARG A 95 -23.38 -19.62 13.85
CA ARG A 95 -24.80 -19.48 14.27
C ARG A 95 -24.99 -19.95 15.71
N VAL A 96 -24.25 -20.98 16.11
CA VAL A 96 -24.08 -21.46 17.49
C VAL A 96 -23.58 -20.38 18.45
N TRP A 97 -22.45 -19.69 18.22
CA TRP A 97 -21.95 -18.59 19.07
C TRP A 97 -22.85 -17.36 19.10
N VAL A 98 -23.53 -17.02 18.00
CA VAL A 98 -24.56 -15.96 18.00
C VAL A 98 -25.77 -16.39 18.81
N ILE A 99 -26.20 -17.65 18.69
CA ILE A 99 -27.29 -18.21 19.51
C ILE A 99 -26.86 -18.33 20.98
N LEU A 100 -25.63 -18.77 21.26
CA LEU A 100 -25.07 -18.91 22.61
C LEU A 100 -24.89 -17.54 23.26
N GLY A 101 -24.42 -16.55 22.50
CA GLY A 101 -24.32 -15.15 22.92
C GLY A 101 -25.69 -14.51 23.12
N ARG A 102 -26.68 -14.83 22.28
CA ARG A 102 -28.09 -14.42 22.48
C ARG A 102 -28.67 -15.03 23.75
N VAL A 103 -28.48 -16.34 23.95
CA VAL A 103 -28.95 -17.04 25.15
C VAL A 103 -28.25 -16.49 26.39
N ALA A 104 -26.93 -16.31 26.36
CA ALA A 104 -26.16 -15.74 27.47
C ALA A 104 -26.57 -14.29 27.78
N ALA A 105 -26.71 -13.42 26.76
CA ALA A 105 -27.16 -12.05 26.94
C ALA A 105 -28.61 -11.97 27.45
N SER A 106 -29.50 -12.83 26.95
CA SER A 106 -30.87 -12.94 27.46
C SER A 106 -30.89 -13.44 28.90
N LEU A 107 -30.06 -14.44 29.26
CA LEU A 107 -29.95 -14.93 30.63
C LEU A 107 -29.37 -13.87 31.58
N VAL A 108 -28.39 -13.08 31.12
CA VAL A 108 -27.84 -11.95 31.89
C VAL A 108 -28.87 -10.84 32.06
N ALA A 109 -29.64 -10.50 31.03
CA ALA A 109 -30.72 -9.51 31.12
C ALA A 109 -31.87 -9.98 32.02
N ILE A 110 -32.25 -11.26 31.94
CA ILE A 110 -33.25 -11.87 32.82
C ILE A 110 -32.71 -11.91 34.26
N GLY A 111 -31.45 -12.29 34.47
CA GLY A 111 -30.80 -12.31 35.78
C GLY A 111 -30.70 -10.93 36.41
N LEU A 112 -30.34 -9.91 35.64
CA LEU A 112 -30.32 -8.50 36.08
C LEU A 112 -31.72 -7.97 36.37
N GLY A 113 -32.72 -8.33 35.56
CA GLY A 113 -34.13 -7.97 35.79
C GLY A 113 -34.72 -8.62 37.05
N VAL A 114 -34.43 -9.89 37.27
CA VAL A 114 -34.85 -10.63 38.47
C VAL A 114 -34.11 -10.12 39.71
N GLY A 115 -32.80 -9.86 39.61
CA GLY A 115 -32.00 -9.28 40.69
C GLY A 115 -32.46 -7.89 41.12
N THR A 116 -32.82 -7.03 40.16
CA THR A 116 -33.38 -5.70 40.43
C THR A 116 -34.79 -5.77 41.03
N LEU A 117 -35.63 -6.71 40.58
CA LEU A 117 -36.94 -6.96 41.20
C LEU A 117 -36.86 -7.50 42.63
N LEU A 118 -35.89 -8.36 42.92
CA LEU A 118 -35.73 -8.98 44.25
C LEU A 118 -34.99 -8.10 45.26
N PHE A 119 -34.08 -7.24 44.82
CA PHE A 119 -33.17 -6.49 45.71
C PHE A 119 -33.19 -4.95 45.52
N GLY A 120 -33.90 -4.43 44.51
CA GLY A 120 -33.94 -3.02 44.19
C GLY A 120 -34.85 -2.20 45.12
N ARG A 121 -34.30 -1.67 46.21
CA ARG A 121 -34.99 -0.69 47.07
C ARG A 121 -35.09 0.72 46.46
N HIS A 122 -34.44 0.96 45.31
CA HIS A 122 -34.42 2.26 44.61
C HIS A 122 -34.82 2.07 43.14
N GLY A 123 -36.02 2.54 42.79
CA GLY A 123 -36.67 2.25 41.50
C GLY A 123 -36.00 2.86 40.26
N VAL A 124 -35.12 3.85 40.42
CA VAL A 124 -34.47 4.53 39.28
C VAL A 124 -33.31 3.71 38.71
N ASP A 125 -32.50 3.08 39.58
CA ASP A 125 -31.34 2.27 39.15
C ASP A 125 -31.78 0.98 38.43
N SER A 126 -32.92 0.43 38.84
CA SER A 126 -33.50 -0.79 38.28
C SER A 126 -33.98 -0.59 36.83
N VAL A 127 -34.56 0.56 36.53
CA VAL A 127 -35.01 0.92 35.17
C VAL A 127 -33.82 1.17 34.25
N LEU A 128 -32.74 1.77 34.76
CA LEU A 128 -31.56 2.10 33.98
C LEU A 128 -30.76 0.83 33.61
N VAL A 129 -30.64 -0.12 34.54
CA VAL A 129 -30.03 -1.44 34.29
C VAL A 129 -30.86 -2.25 33.28
N LEU A 130 -32.19 -2.23 33.38
CA LEU A 130 -33.08 -2.88 32.42
C LEU A 130 -32.95 -2.25 31.03
N ALA A 131 -32.97 -0.92 30.93
CA ALA A 131 -32.82 -0.18 29.68
C ALA A 131 -31.45 -0.43 29.03
N LEU A 132 -30.37 -0.47 29.81
CA LEU A 132 -29.02 -0.80 29.32
C LEU A 132 -28.97 -2.25 28.81
N SER A 133 -29.58 -3.19 29.52
CA SER A 133 -29.63 -4.61 29.14
C SER A 133 -30.41 -4.82 27.84
N VAL A 134 -31.55 -4.15 27.68
CA VAL A 134 -32.34 -4.17 26.44
C VAL A 134 -31.58 -3.50 25.29
N SER A 135 -30.86 -2.40 25.57
CA SER A 135 -30.05 -1.69 24.57
C SER A 135 -28.86 -2.53 24.07
N LEU A 136 -28.17 -3.22 24.98
CA LEU A 136 -27.08 -4.14 24.64
C LEU A 136 -27.60 -5.36 23.87
N LEU A 137 -28.75 -5.91 24.26
CA LEU A 137 -29.42 -7.00 23.53
C LEU A 137 -29.82 -6.56 22.11
N MET A 138 -30.39 -5.36 21.96
CA MET A 138 -30.76 -4.80 20.65
C MET A 138 -29.54 -4.53 19.77
N LEU A 139 -28.47 -3.96 20.33
CA LEU A 139 -27.20 -3.73 19.63
C LEU A 139 -26.61 -5.05 19.10
N HIS A 140 -26.65 -6.12 19.91
CA HIS A 140 -26.20 -7.45 19.50
C HIS A 140 -27.12 -8.16 18.49
N LEU A 141 -28.44 -7.94 18.56
CA LEU A 141 -29.38 -8.48 17.58
C LEU A 141 -29.27 -7.79 16.21
N LEU A 142 -28.95 -6.50 16.20
CA LEU A 142 -28.77 -5.70 14.98
C LEU A 142 -27.38 -5.89 14.34
N TRP A 143 -26.36 -6.32 15.11
CA TRP A 143 -24.98 -6.48 14.63
C TRP A 143 -24.82 -7.26 13.31
N PRO A 144 -25.49 -8.41 13.08
CA PRO A 144 -25.36 -9.14 11.81
C PRO A 144 -26.05 -8.44 10.62
N GLN A 145 -26.98 -7.51 10.88
CA GLN A 145 -27.62 -6.70 9.85
C GLN A 145 -26.79 -5.45 9.48
N LEU A 146 -25.74 -5.14 10.23
CA LEU A 146 -24.87 -3.97 9.97
C LEU A 146 -23.87 -4.19 8.82
N TYR A 147 -23.65 -5.44 8.38
CA TYR A 147 -22.75 -5.74 7.27
C TYR A 147 -23.53 -5.97 5.98
N ALA A 148 -23.26 -5.14 4.98
CA ALA A 148 -23.81 -5.30 3.64
C ALA A 148 -23.46 -6.68 3.07
N ARG A 149 -24.38 -7.29 2.32
CA ARG A 149 -24.09 -8.54 1.61
C ARG A 149 -23.25 -8.24 0.38
N LEU A 150 -22.00 -8.69 0.40
CA LEU A 150 -21.09 -8.63 -0.74
C LEU A 150 -21.27 -9.87 -1.61
N THR A 151 -21.77 -9.67 -2.83
CA THR A 151 -21.84 -10.71 -3.86
C THR A 151 -21.01 -10.26 -5.06
N ARG A 152 -20.17 -11.15 -5.58
CA ARG A 152 -19.35 -10.87 -6.76
C ARG A 152 -19.84 -11.72 -7.92
N THR A 153 -20.07 -11.08 -9.05
CA THR A 153 -20.50 -11.72 -10.29
C THR A 153 -19.47 -11.41 -11.39
N PRO A 154 -19.50 -12.13 -12.52
CA PRO A 154 -18.65 -11.82 -13.67
C PRO A 154 -18.73 -10.35 -14.14
N THR A 155 -19.88 -9.69 -13.94
CA THR A 155 -20.15 -8.34 -14.48
C THR A 155 -20.06 -7.22 -13.44
N ASP A 156 -20.18 -7.54 -12.15
CA ASP A 156 -20.32 -6.52 -11.09
C ASP A 156 -20.00 -7.03 -9.69
N ILE A 157 -19.86 -6.07 -8.78
CA ILE A 157 -19.99 -6.24 -7.35
C ILE A 157 -21.39 -5.78 -6.92
N GLN A 158 -22.11 -6.64 -6.21
CA GLN A 158 -23.37 -6.31 -5.58
C GLN A 158 -23.17 -6.16 -4.06
N LEU A 159 -23.59 -5.01 -3.53
CA LEU A 159 -23.60 -4.65 -2.12
C LEU A 159 -25.05 -4.40 -1.70
N ASP A 160 -25.65 -5.39 -1.07
CA ASP A 160 -27.12 -5.43 -0.83
C ASP A 160 -27.91 -5.19 -2.12
N ALA A 161 -28.62 -4.07 -2.23
CA ALA A 161 -29.40 -3.68 -3.41
C ALA A 161 -28.57 -2.92 -4.46
N ARG A 162 -27.35 -2.49 -4.12
CA ARG A 162 -26.53 -1.65 -4.98
C ARG A 162 -25.64 -2.51 -5.86
N ARG A 163 -25.79 -2.38 -7.18
CA ARG A 163 -24.97 -3.04 -8.19
C ARG A 163 -23.92 -2.07 -8.74
N ILE A 164 -22.65 -2.46 -8.67
CA ILE A 164 -21.50 -1.67 -9.13
C ILE A 164 -20.76 -2.48 -10.20
N PRO A 165 -20.89 -2.13 -11.49
CA PRO A 165 -20.15 -2.79 -12.56
C PRO A 165 -18.64 -2.74 -12.32
N TRP A 166 -17.91 -3.79 -12.70
CA TRP A 166 -16.45 -3.81 -12.55
C TRP A 166 -15.78 -2.64 -13.27
N ARG A 167 -16.26 -2.30 -14.47
CA ARG A 167 -15.78 -1.13 -15.24
C ARG A 167 -15.95 0.21 -14.52
N ASP A 168 -16.88 0.31 -13.57
CA ASP A 168 -17.12 1.53 -12.80
C ASP A 168 -16.22 1.64 -11.55
N ILE A 169 -15.47 0.59 -11.20
CA ILE A 169 -14.49 0.58 -10.11
C ILE A 169 -13.17 1.11 -10.65
N ARG A 170 -12.89 2.38 -10.39
CA ARG A 170 -11.69 3.05 -10.92
C ARG A 170 -10.44 2.69 -10.13
N ARG A 171 -10.60 2.52 -8.82
CA ARG A 171 -9.53 2.25 -7.86
C ARG A 171 -10.06 1.44 -6.68
N ALA A 172 -9.19 0.61 -6.12
CA ALA A 172 -9.41 -0.13 -4.89
C ALA A 172 -8.16 0.02 -4.02
N TYR A 173 -8.34 0.32 -2.73
CA TYR A 173 -7.23 0.51 -1.80
C TYR A 173 -7.58 -0.06 -0.44
N VAL A 174 -6.65 -0.81 0.14
CA VAL A 174 -6.79 -1.35 1.50
C VAL A 174 -6.22 -0.34 2.48
N SER A 175 -7.09 0.37 3.20
CA SER A 175 -6.70 1.25 4.30
C SER A 175 -6.65 0.48 5.62
N PHE A 176 -5.54 0.63 6.34
CA PHE A 176 -5.43 0.17 7.73
C PHE A 176 -5.86 1.30 8.66
N GLN A 177 -6.98 1.11 9.36
CA GLN A 177 -7.30 1.97 10.50
C GLN A 177 -6.46 1.53 11.69
N GLN A 178 -5.48 2.37 12.04
CA GLN A 178 -4.50 2.12 13.10
C GLN A 178 -5.15 1.83 14.46
N ASP A 179 -6.33 2.40 14.71
CA ASP A 179 -7.06 2.28 15.98
C ASP A 179 -7.91 1.00 16.09
N GLN A 180 -8.24 0.34 14.98
CA GLN A 180 -9.14 -0.82 14.97
C GLN A 180 -8.45 -2.14 14.62
N GLY A 181 -7.15 -2.13 14.30
CA GLY A 181 -6.40 -3.33 13.93
C GLY A 181 -6.97 -4.08 12.73
N SER A 182 -7.82 -3.42 11.93
CA SER A 182 -8.62 -4.03 10.88
C SER A 182 -8.48 -3.25 9.57
N ALA A 183 -8.40 -3.99 8.47
CA ALA A 183 -8.13 -3.43 7.14
C ALA A 183 -9.46 -3.24 6.41
N THR A 184 -9.81 -1.99 6.07
CA THR A 184 -10.99 -1.66 5.27
C THR A 184 -10.60 -1.50 3.80
N LEU A 185 -11.45 -1.97 2.89
CA LEU A 185 -11.24 -1.81 1.45
C LEU A 185 -12.07 -0.63 0.97
N GLN A 186 -11.39 0.42 0.53
CA GLN A 186 -11.98 1.62 -0.03
C GLN A 186 -12.03 1.51 -1.55
N LEU A 187 -13.23 1.64 -2.13
CA LEU A 187 -13.47 1.63 -3.56
C LEU A 187 -13.85 3.02 -4.04
N HIS A 188 -13.13 3.55 -5.01
CA HIS A 188 -13.54 4.76 -5.72
C HIS A 188 -14.22 4.34 -7.02
N THR A 189 -15.52 4.64 -7.09
CA THR A 189 -16.37 4.19 -8.20
C THR A 189 -17.08 5.36 -8.86
N ARG A 190 -17.57 5.19 -10.08
CA ARG A 190 -18.49 6.18 -10.70
C ARG A 190 -19.82 6.32 -9.97
N HIS A 191 -20.14 5.40 -9.05
CA HIS A 191 -21.31 5.50 -8.18
C HIS A 191 -20.99 6.19 -6.86
N GLY A 192 -19.75 6.65 -6.66
CA GLY A 192 -19.26 7.23 -5.43
C GLY A 192 -18.33 6.30 -4.66
N ARG A 193 -17.93 6.75 -3.47
CA ARG A 193 -17.00 6.01 -2.62
C ARG A 193 -17.73 4.95 -1.82
N VAL A 194 -17.11 3.79 -1.71
CA VAL A 194 -17.68 2.64 -1.03
C VAL A 194 -16.61 2.07 -0.12
N GLU A 195 -16.92 2.00 1.16
CA GLU A 195 -16.09 1.37 2.16
C GLU A 195 -16.62 -0.04 2.45
N LEU A 196 -15.74 -1.02 2.36
CA LEU A 196 -16.01 -2.40 2.72
C LEU A 196 -15.23 -2.73 3.98
N ALA A 197 -15.96 -3.05 5.05
CA ALA A 197 -15.39 -3.41 6.34
C ALA A 197 -14.84 -4.86 6.34
N PRO A 198 -13.84 -5.19 7.19
CA PRO A 198 -13.19 -6.51 7.28
C PRO A 198 -14.06 -7.66 7.82
N GLY A 199 -15.38 -7.58 7.68
CA GLY A 199 -16.34 -8.52 8.25
C GLY A 199 -16.64 -9.76 7.40
N TYR A 200 -15.90 -10.03 6.32
CA TYR A 200 -16.25 -11.08 5.36
C TYR A 200 -15.35 -12.33 5.46
N GLN A 201 -15.89 -13.52 5.22
CA GLN A 201 -15.08 -14.73 5.08
C GLN A 201 -14.16 -14.62 3.85
N GLY A 202 -12.88 -15.00 4.00
CA GLY A 202 -11.91 -14.83 2.91
C GLY A 202 -11.59 -13.37 2.60
N TRP A 203 -11.72 -12.46 3.58
CA TRP A 203 -11.54 -11.03 3.37
C TRP A 203 -10.26 -10.63 2.63
N ALA A 204 -9.11 -11.20 3.01
CA ALA A 204 -7.84 -10.90 2.35
C ALA A 204 -7.88 -11.28 0.87
N GLU A 205 -8.37 -12.47 0.55
CA GLU A 205 -8.52 -12.94 -0.83
C GLU A 205 -9.51 -12.07 -1.61
N ALA A 206 -10.61 -11.62 -0.97
CA ALA A 206 -11.57 -10.72 -1.61
C ALA A 206 -10.95 -9.35 -1.93
N CYS A 207 -10.14 -8.81 -1.01
CA CYS A 207 -9.37 -7.58 -1.26
C CYS A 207 -8.39 -7.75 -2.42
N ASP A 208 -7.64 -8.84 -2.46
CA ASP A 208 -6.67 -9.10 -3.53
C ASP A 208 -7.37 -9.21 -4.89
N GLN A 209 -8.50 -9.92 -4.95
CA GLN A 209 -9.29 -10.10 -6.17
C GLN A 209 -9.92 -8.79 -6.68
N ILE A 210 -10.48 -7.97 -5.78
CA ILE A 210 -11.03 -6.66 -6.16
C ILE A 210 -9.91 -5.69 -6.57
N SER A 211 -8.77 -5.74 -5.89
CA SER A 211 -7.60 -4.92 -6.24
C SER A 211 -7.01 -5.34 -7.59
N ALA A 212 -7.01 -6.64 -7.90
CA ALA A 212 -6.63 -7.15 -9.22
C ALA A 212 -7.53 -6.60 -10.32
N ALA A 213 -8.85 -6.47 -10.08
CA ALA A 213 -9.76 -5.82 -11.03
C ALA A 213 -9.43 -4.36 -11.29
N ALA A 214 -9.23 -3.58 -10.23
CA ALA A 214 -8.85 -2.17 -10.36
C ALA A 214 -7.48 -2.02 -11.07
N THR A 215 -6.56 -2.95 -10.83
CA THR A 215 -5.23 -2.98 -11.46
C THR A 215 -5.32 -3.30 -12.95
N TYR A 216 -6.04 -4.36 -13.33
CA TYR A 216 -6.28 -4.70 -14.74
C TYR A 216 -6.92 -3.54 -15.50
N ARG A 217 -7.96 -2.93 -14.92
CA ARG A 217 -8.62 -1.75 -15.51
C ARG A 217 -7.63 -0.61 -15.73
N THR A 218 -6.77 -0.33 -14.75
CA THR A 218 -5.80 0.77 -14.82
C THR A 218 -4.72 0.50 -15.86
N GLY A 219 -4.26 -0.75 -15.97
CA GLY A 219 -3.25 -1.20 -16.94
C GLY A 219 -3.74 -1.27 -18.39
N ALA A 220 -5.06 -1.36 -18.62
CA ALA A 220 -5.63 -1.45 -19.96
C ALA A 220 -5.37 -0.22 -20.86
N ALA A 221 -5.18 0.95 -20.26
CA ALA A 221 -4.77 2.15 -20.98
C ALA A 221 -4.01 3.11 -20.04
N ALA A 222 -2.88 3.62 -20.50
CA ALA A 222 -2.09 4.59 -19.75
C ALA A 222 -2.82 5.94 -19.66
N ALA A 223 -2.75 6.59 -18.50
CA ALA A 223 -3.25 7.96 -18.36
C ALA A 223 -2.27 8.94 -19.00
N ASP A 224 -2.77 10.00 -19.63
CA ASP A 224 -1.93 11.09 -20.10
C ASP A 224 -1.49 11.96 -18.92
N LEU A 225 -0.25 11.76 -18.47
CA LEU A 225 0.35 12.49 -17.35
C LEU A 225 0.91 13.86 -17.76
N SER A 226 0.89 14.21 -19.05
CA SER A 226 1.43 15.49 -19.53
C SER A 226 0.66 16.69 -18.97
N ARG A 227 -0.68 16.57 -18.89
CA ARG A 227 -1.57 17.59 -18.30
C ARG A 227 -1.35 17.75 -16.80
N GLY A 228 -1.10 16.63 -16.10
CA GLY A 228 -0.87 16.61 -14.67
C GLY A 228 -1.44 15.35 -13.99
N VAL A 229 -1.19 15.23 -12.70
CA VAL A 229 -1.62 14.11 -11.86
C VAL A 229 -2.56 14.62 -10.78
N PHE A 230 -3.74 14.02 -10.67
CA PHE A 230 -4.67 14.27 -9.58
C PHE A 230 -4.63 13.13 -8.56
N ALA A 231 -4.37 13.45 -7.30
CA ALA A 231 -4.47 12.53 -6.18
C ALA A 231 -5.70 12.89 -5.32
N PRO A 232 -6.82 12.16 -5.46
CA PRO A 232 -8.02 12.41 -4.66
C PRO A 232 -7.76 12.07 -3.20
N ASP A 233 -8.42 12.80 -2.29
CA ASP A 233 -8.54 12.40 -0.89
C ASP A 233 -9.21 11.03 -0.78
N LEU A 234 -8.86 10.22 0.22
CA LEU A 234 -9.47 8.90 0.43
C LEU A 234 -10.90 8.99 0.98
N LEU A 235 -11.18 9.97 1.83
CA LEU A 235 -12.45 10.05 2.58
C LEU A 235 -13.41 11.13 2.04
N SER A 236 -12.90 12.18 1.42
CA SER A 236 -13.72 13.26 0.87
C SER A 236 -13.63 13.44 -0.65
N THR A 237 -14.77 13.47 -1.35
CA THR A 237 -14.85 13.87 -2.78
C THR A 237 -14.56 15.36 -3.01
N TYR A 238 -14.44 16.14 -1.94
CA TYR A 238 -14.27 17.59 -2.00
C TYR A 238 -12.83 18.05 -1.73
N ARG A 239 -11.86 17.15 -1.75
CA ARG A 239 -10.45 17.46 -1.52
C ARG A 239 -9.55 16.64 -2.44
N GLY A 240 -8.44 17.23 -2.86
CA GLY A 240 -7.42 16.53 -3.64
C GLY A 240 -6.20 17.39 -3.89
N LEU A 241 -5.17 16.76 -4.46
CA LEU A 241 -3.93 17.41 -4.88
C LEU A 241 -3.80 17.28 -6.39
N TRP A 242 -3.46 18.38 -7.06
CA TRP A 242 -3.19 18.40 -8.50
C TRP A 242 -1.76 18.85 -8.74
N LEU A 243 -0.98 18.06 -9.48
CA LEU A 243 0.39 18.40 -9.85
C LEU A 243 0.49 18.58 -11.36
N ASP A 244 0.90 19.75 -11.81
CA ASP A 244 1.14 20.06 -13.22
C ASP A 244 2.45 20.83 -13.43
N GLY A 245 2.64 21.43 -14.61
CA GLY A 245 3.87 22.15 -14.97
C GLY A 245 4.08 23.42 -14.16
N ARG A 246 3.01 23.96 -13.57
CA ARG A 246 3.04 25.17 -12.75
C ARG A 246 3.38 24.85 -11.30
N GLY A 247 3.11 23.63 -10.85
CA GLY A 247 3.45 23.14 -9.52
C GLY A 247 2.33 22.33 -8.87
N LEU A 248 2.28 22.33 -7.54
CA LEU A 248 1.31 21.58 -6.77
C LEU A 248 0.16 22.48 -6.33
N THR A 249 -1.05 22.07 -6.65
CA THR A 249 -2.29 22.76 -6.32
C THR A 249 -3.07 21.94 -5.31
N VAL A 250 -3.27 22.51 -4.11
CA VAL A 250 -4.15 21.94 -3.08
C VAL A 250 -5.58 22.43 -3.35
N ILE A 251 -6.47 21.50 -3.64
CA ILE A 251 -7.85 21.79 -4.01
C ILE A 251 -8.76 21.35 -2.86
N ASN A 252 -9.46 22.33 -2.28
CA ASN A 252 -10.48 22.13 -1.27
C ASN A 252 -11.87 22.43 -1.86
N ARG A 253 -12.91 22.18 -1.07
CA ARG A 253 -14.31 22.36 -1.48
C ARG A 253 -14.57 23.72 -2.14
N ASN A 254 -14.09 24.79 -1.52
CA ASN A 254 -14.37 26.17 -1.92
C ASN A 254 -13.10 27.03 -2.06
N SER A 255 -11.91 26.43 -2.07
CA SER A 255 -10.66 27.17 -2.16
C SER A 255 -9.58 26.35 -2.85
N VAL A 256 -8.65 27.07 -3.46
CA VAL A 256 -7.49 26.50 -4.12
C VAL A 256 -6.26 27.24 -3.63
N LYS A 257 -5.20 26.50 -3.36
CA LYS A 257 -3.89 27.06 -3.04
C LYS A 257 -2.84 26.43 -3.95
N GLN A 258 -2.17 27.25 -4.74
CA GLN A 258 -1.13 26.81 -5.64
C GLN A 258 0.26 27.08 -5.03
N TYR A 259 1.13 26.10 -5.17
CA TYR A 259 2.52 26.13 -4.76
C TYR A 259 3.38 25.95 -6.01
N PRO A 260 4.22 26.93 -6.39
CA PRO A 260 5.11 26.77 -7.53
C PRO A 260 6.11 25.64 -7.28
N LEU A 261 6.63 25.03 -8.35
CA LEU A 261 7.66 23.98 -8.24
C LEU A 261 8.87 24.43 -7.41
N SER A 262 9.24 25.71 -7.46
CA SER A 262 10.34 26.29 -6.69
C SER A 262 10.13 26.29 -5.17
N SER A 263 8.88 26.19 -4.70
CA SER A 263 8.54 26.11 -3.27
C SER A 263 8.42 24.68 -2.74
N LEU A 264 8.52 23.68 -3.63
CA LEU A 264 8.32 22.28 -3.29
C LEU A 264 9.67 21.61 -3.00
N ASP A 265 9.71 20.88 -1.89
CA ASP A 265 10.82 20.01 -1.56
C ASP A 265 10.72 18.69 -2.32
N ALA A 266 11.86 18.00 -2.45
CA ALA A 266 11.88 16.60 -2.87
C ALA A 266 10.96 15.75 -1.97
N PRO A 267 10.11 14.87 -2.54
CA PRO A 267 9.30 13.95 -1.74
C PRO A 267 10.12 13.09 -0.80
N GLU A 268 9.72 13.05 0.46
CA GLU A 268 10.30 12.15 1.45
C GLU A 268 9.48 10.86 1.50
N TRP A 269 10.07 9.73 1.13
CA TRP A 269 9.40 8.43 1.19
C TRP A 269 9.45 7.85 2.61
N THR A 270 8.38 8.06 3.38
CA THR A 270 8.31 7.69 4.80
C THR A 270 7.66 6.32 5.05
N THR A 271 7.59 5.94 6.33
CA THR A 271 6.88 4.75 6.82
C THR A 271 5.37 4.81 6.71
N SER A 272 4.76 5.93 6.31
CA SER A 272 3.30 6.05 6.12
C SER A 272 2.91 6.40 4.67
N GLY A 273 3.88 6.80 3.84
CA GLY A 273 3.70 7.14 2.43
C GLY A 273 4.71 8.22 2.02
N PRO A 274 4.68 8.69 0.77
CA PRO A 274 5.44 9.88 0.41
C PRO A 274 4.88 11.08 1.17
N VAL A 275 5.77 11.92 1.71
CA VAL A 275 5.46 13.22 2.32
C VAL A 275 6.00 14.30 1.38
N ILE A 276 5.11 15.18 0.93
CA ILE A 276 5.46 16.33 0.11
C ILE A 276 5.40 17.57 1.01
N ARG A 277 6.44 18.41 0.96
CA ARG A 277 6.48 19.68 1.68
C ARG A 277 6.51 20.84 0.71
N ALA A 278 5.75 21.88 1.05
CA ALA A 278 5.72 23.15 0.36
C ALA A 278 6.01 24.26 1.37
N ASP A 279 7.03 25.08 1.11
CA ASP A 279 7.54 26.07 2.07
C ASP A 279 7.84 25.45 3.45
N GLY A 280 8.40 24.24 3.46
CA GLY A 280 8.69 23.46 4.67
C GLY A 280 7.48 22.87 5.39
N LYS A 281 6.25 23.02 4.88
CA LYS A 281 5.01 22.49 5.48
C LYS A 281 4.49 21.28 4.73
N ASP A 282 4.10 20.23 5.45
CA ASP A 282 3.43 19.06 4.87
C ASP A 282 2.08 19.44 4.26
N VAL A 283 1.86 19.06 3.00
CA VAL A 283 0.62 19.32 2.25
C VAL A 283 -0.43 18.21 2.40
N GLY A 284 -0.14 17.16 3.17
CA GLY A 284 -1.10 16.13 3.56
C GLY A 284 -1.35 15.06 2.48
N THR A 285 -0.29 14.41 2.02
CA THR A 285 -0.33 13.32 1.03
C THR A 285 -0.80 11.98 1.58
N LEU A 286 -0.70 11.76 2.91
CA LEU A 286 -0.98 10.48 3.56
C LEU A 286 -2.38 9.92 3.28
N MET A 287 -3.37 10.81 3.18
CA MET A 287 -4.77 10.44 2.95
C MET A 287 -5.17 10.57 1.47
N LYS A 288 -4.20 10.45 0.53
CA LYS A 288 -4.44 10.56 -0.92
C LYS A 288 -4.14 9.24 -1.63
N LEU A 289 -5.09 8.81 -2.46
CA LEU A 289 -5.11 7.50 -3.13
C LEU A 289 -3.93 7.28 -4.09
N ASP A 290 -3.57 8.31 -4.86
CA ASP A 290 -2.47 8.26 -5.85
C ASP A 290 -1.24 9.06 -5.36
N SER A 291 -1.00 9.10 -4.05
CA SER A 291 0.12 9.84 -3.46
C SER A 291 1.50 9.36 -3.94
N GLY A 292 1.65 8.05 -4.22
CA GLY A 292 2.86 7.48 -4.80
C GLY A 292 3.15 8.01 -6.21
N LEU A 293 2.16 7.94 -7.10
CA LEU A 293 2.25 8.49 -8.46
C LEU A 293 2.51 10.00 -8.44
N LEU A 294 1.82 10.73 -7.55
CA LEU A 294 2.03 12.17 -7.36
C LEU A 294 3.47 12.50 -6.96
N ALA A 295 4.07 11.71 -6.06
CA ALA A 295 5.44 11.90 -5.60
C ALA A 295 6.46 11.59 -6.69
N GLN A 296 6.29 10.49 -7.43
CA GLN A 296 7.15 10.16 -8.58
C GLN A 296 7.11 11.27 -9.63
N GLU A 297 5.91 11.76 -9.94
CA GLU A 297 5.75 12.83 -10.91
C GLU A 297 6.37 14.15 -10.44
N LEU A 298 6.36 14.42 -9.13
CA LEU A 298 7.04 15.58 -8.55
C LEU A 298 8.57 15.44 -8.65
N GLU A 299 9.13 14.27 -8.36
CA GLU A 299 10.57 14.00 -8.50
C GLU A 299 11.04 14.18 -9.95
N ARG A 300 10.24 13.72 -10.92
CA ARG A 300 10.47 13.91 -12.36
C ARG A 300 10.49 15.39 -12.73
N ARG A 301 9.50 16.17 -12.28
CA ARG A 301 9.36 17.61 -12.59
C ARG A 301 10.42 18.48 -11.91
N LEU A 302 10.87 18.12 -10.70
CA LEU A 302 11.98 18.79 -10.02
C LEU A 302 13.35 18.48 -10.66
N GLY A 303 13.40 17.55 -11.63
CA GLY A 303 14.65 17.15 -12.27
C GLY A 303 15.61 16.48 -11.27
N ILE A 304 15.06 15.80 -10.25
CA ILE A 304 15.82 14.94 -9.33
C ILE A 304 16.11 13.61 -10.03
N GLU A 305 15.14 13.12 -10.80
CA GLU A 305 15.30 11.96 -11.67
C GLU A 305 15.61 12.43 -13.11
N ARG A 306 16.85 12.89 -13.34
CA ARG A 306 17.33 13.25 -14.69
C ARG A 306 17.68 12.05 -15.56
N GLN A 307 17.83 10.87 -14.96
CA GLN A 307 18.15 9.63 -15.65
C GLN A 307 16.87 8.80 -15.77
N GLU A 308 16.68 8.18 -16.93
CA GLU A 308 15.60 7.21 -17.13
C GLU A 308 15.64 6.17 -16.01
N ILE A 309 14.55 6.11 -15.24
CA ILE A 309 14.39 5.21 -14.10
C ILE A 309 14.53 3.75 -14.57
N ALA A 310 14.00 3.46 -15.75
CA ALA A 310 14.10 2.17 -16.41
C ALA A 310 15.22 2.16 -17.46
N THR A 311 15.68 0.97 -17.82
CA THR A 311 16.46 0.70 -19.03
C THR A 311 15.54 0.75 -20.25
N ALA A 312 16.11 0.73 -21.46
CA ALA A 312 15.34 0.59 -22.69
C ALA A 312 14.48 -0.70 -22.74
N ALA A 313 14.84 -1.71 -21.94
CA ALA A 313 14.09 -2.95 -21.78
C ALA A 313 12.93 -2.85 -20.78
N GLY A 314 12.77 -1.71 -20.09
CA GLY A 314 11.74 -1.51 -19.06
C GLY A 314 12.14 -1.96 -17.65
N ASP A 315 13.40 -2.38 -17.45
CA ASP A 315 13.90 -2.82 -16.15
C ASP A 315 14.41 -1.64 -15.31
N LEU A 316 14.07 -1.62 -14.01
CA LEU A 316 14.57 -0.62 -13.07
C LEU A 316 16.11 -0.70 -12.98
N ARG A 317 16.77 0.45 -13.18
CA ARG A 317 18.23 0.54 -13.09
C ARG A 317 18.74 0.28 -11.66
N PRO A 318 19.73 -0.60 -11.43
CA PRO A 318 20.31 -0.88 -10.12
C PRO A 318 20.77 0.38 -9.38
N GLU A 319 21.34 1.35 -10.10
CA GLU A 319 21.89 2.60 -9.55
C GLU A 319 20.80 3.49 -8.94
N MET A 320 19.55 3.37 -9.41
CA MET A 320 18.41 4.08 -8.84
C MET A 320 18.06 3.54 -7.46
N ILE A 321 18.09 2.21 -7.29
CA ILE A 321 17.82 1.55 -6.01
C ILE A 321 18.87 1.97 -4.98
N GLU A 322 20.15 1.99 -5.36
CA GLU A 322 21.26 2.41 -4.50
C GLU A 322 21.14 3.89 -4.08
N ARG A 323 20.78 4.76 -5.03
CA ARG A 323 20.49 6.17 -4.74
C ARG A 323 19.33 6.33 -3.76
N TRP A 324 18.24 5.58 -3.96
CA TRP A 324 17.07 5.62 -3.07
C TRP A 324 17.36 5.03 -1.67
N LEU A 325 18.26 4.05 -1.57
CA LEU A 325 18.80 3.55 -0.30
C LEU A 325 19.71 4.55 0.41
N GLY A 326 20.26 5.51 -0.35
CA GLY A 326 21.29 6.44 0.12
C GLY A 326 22.61 5.72 0.39
N VAL A 327 22.98 4.76 -0.46
CA VAL A 327 24.27 4.06 -0.44
C VAL A 327 25.08 4.42 -1.68
N ALA A 328 26.40 4.25 -1.60
CA ALA A 328 27.28 4.40 -2.77
C ALA A 328 26.97 3.30 -3.82
N PRO A 329 27.37 3.48 -5.09
CA PRO A 329 27.22 2.44 -6.09
C PRO A 329 27.86 1.12 -5.68
N GLY A 330 27.15 0.00 -5.82
CA GLY A 330 27.52 -1.33 -5.30
C GLY A 330 27.41 -1.48 -3.77
N GLY A 331 26.90 -0.47 -3.08
CA GLY A 331 26.82 -0.42 -1.62
C GLY A 331 25.65 -1.21 -1.04
N VAL A 332 25.75 -1.54 0.25
CA VAL A 332 24.72 -2.29 0.98
C VAL A 332 24.29 -1.50 2.20
N LEU A 333 22.98 -1.33 2.37
CA LEU A 333 22.40 -0.77 3.58
C LEU A 333 22.26 -1.87 4.63
N HIS A 334 23.01 -1.75 5.72
CA HIS A 334 22.93 -2.67 6.86
C HIS A 334 21.95 -2.18 7.91
N CYS A 335 20.79 -2.84 7.99
CA CYS A 335 19.83 -2.63 9.06
C CYS A 335 20.08 -3.62 10.19
N ARG A 336 20.43 -3.12 11.37
CA ARG A 336 20.63 -3.95 12.56
C ARG A 336 19.65 -3.56 13.64
N LYS A 337 19.06 -4.56 14.26
CA LYS A 337 18.23 -4.35 15.44
C LYS A 337 19.10 -3.96 16.63
N HIS A 338 18.74 -2.89 17.33
CA HIS A 338 19.50 -2.45 18.51
C HIS A 338 19.41 -3.50 19.64
N SER A 339 20.55 -3.92 20.17
CA SER A 339 20.63 -4.86 21.30
C SER A 339 19.89 -4.33 22.54
N SER A 340 19.96 -3.01 22.75
CA SER A 340 19.26 -2.30 23.83
C SER A 340 17.75 -2.40 23.73
N ALA A 341 17.17 -2.51 22.53
CA ALA A 341 15.73 -2.72 22.38
C ALA A 341 15.33 -4.11 22.90
N ILE A 342 16.15 -5.14 22.70
CA ILE A 342 15.88 -6.49 23.22
C ILE A 342 15.96 -6.49 24.74
N VAL A 343 17.03 -5.92 25.31
CA VAL A 343 17.23 -5.84 26.76
C VAL A 343 16.16 -4.98 27.43
N GLY A 344 15.84 -3.82 26.85
CA GLY A 344 14.81 -2.91 27.34
C GLY A 344 13.43 -3.54 27.38
N THR A 345 13.03 -4.27 26.33
CA THR A 345 11.75 -5.00 26.35
C THR A 345 11.71 -6.08 27.43
N LEU A 346 12.79 -6.87 27.58
CA LEU A 346 12.85 -7.90 28.63
C LEU A 346 12.78 -7.28 30.03
N LEU A 347 13.41 -6.12 30.25
CA LEU A 347 13.38 -5.40 31.51
C LEU A 347 11.98 -4.88 31.84
N VAL A 348 11.28 -4.28 30.86
CA VAL A 348 9.89 -3.82 31.04
C VAL A 348 8.96 -4.98 31.37
N VAL A 349 9.09 -6.10 30.66
CA VAL A 349 8.30 -7.32 30.94
C VAL A 349 8.57 -7.83 32.36
N GLY A 350 9.85 -7.90 32.75
CA GLY A 350 10.24 -8.29 34.11
C GLY A 350 9.68 -7.37 35.18
N LEU A 351 9.74 -6.06 34.97
CA LEU A 351 9.22 -5.05 35.91
C LEU A 351 7.70 -5.14 36.03
N CYS A 352 6.97 -5.29 34.93
CA CYS A 352 5.53 -5.49 34.96
C CYS A 352 5.12 -6.80 35.63
N CYS A 353 5.85 -7.89 35.39
CA CYS A 353 5.63 -9.16 36.11
C CYS A 353 5.87 -9.00 37.62
N GLY A 354 6.91 -8.26 38.00
CA GLY A 354 7.19 -7.94 39.41
C GLY A 354 6.10 -7.11 40.07
N VAL A 355 5.57 -6.09 39.38
CA VAL A 355 4.45 -5.27 39.87
C VAL A 355 3.18 -6.11 40.01
N ALA A 356 2.85 -6.93 39.00
CA ALA A 356 1.69 -7.82 39.06
C ALA A 356 1.78 -8.82 40.22
N TYR A 357 2.98 -9.37 40.46
CA TYR A 357 3.24 -10.23 41.61
C TYR A 357 3.05 -9.50 42.95
N LEU A 358 3.57 -8.27 43.09
CA LEU A 358 3.42 -7.48 44.31
C LEU A 358 1.96 -7.11 44.60
N VAL A 359 1.17 -6.79 43.57
CA VAL A 359 -0.28 -6.53 43.71
C VAL A 359 -1.02 -7.80 44.13
N ALA A 360 -0.72 -8.93 43.49
CA ALA A 360 -1.33 -10.22 43.85
C ALA A 360 -1.03 -10.66 45.29
N VAL A 361 0.16 -10.35 45.81
CA VAL A 361 0.55 -10.64 47.20
C VAL A 361 -0.12 -9.68 48.19
N ARG A 362 -0.35 -8.42 47.80
CA ARG A 362 -0.90 -7.38 48.68
C ARG A 362 -2.42 -7.47 48.86
N ASP A 363 -3.16 -7.63 47.77
CA ASP A 363 -4.63 -7.48 47.77
C ASP A 363 -5.37 -8.83 47.86
N GLY A 364 -4.63 -9.94 47.88
CA GLY A 364 -5.19 -11.29 47.85
C GLY A 364 -5.61 -11.72 46.44
N ILE A 365 -5.67 -13.03 46.22
CA ILE A 365 -5.98 -13.59 44.92
C ILE A 365 -7.51 -13.72 44.78
N ASP A 366 -8.16 -12.75 44.16
CA ASP A 366 -9.54 -12.91 43.66
C ASP A 366 -9.56 -13.26 42.17
N ALA A 367 -10.67 -13.85 41.71
CA ALA A 367 -10.78 -14.33 40.33
C ALA A 367 -10.67 -13.19 39.29
N PHE A 368 -11.06 -11.97 39.65
CA PHE A 368 -11.02 -10.80 38.78
C PHE A 368 -9.60 -10.26 38.59
N SER A 369 -8.78 -10.29 39.66
CA SER A 369 -7.37 -9.94 39.65
C SER A 369 -6.53 -10.95 38.86
N ILE A 370 -6.86 -12.25 38.92
CA ILE A 370 -6.21 -13.27 38.09
C ILE A 370 -6.50 -13.04 36.60
N VAL A 371 -7.77 -12.81 36.23
CA VAL A 371 -8.15 -12.61 34.81
C VAL A 371 -7.51 -11.34 34.25
N SER A 372 -7.51 -10.25 35.01
CA SER A 372 -6.85 -9.00 34.60
C SER A 372 -5.32 -9.15 34.53
N ALA A 373 -4.69 -9.86 35.47
CA ALA A 373 -3.25 -10.15 35.42
C ALA A 373 -2.87 -11.03 34.22
N ILE A 374 -3.67 -12.04 33.88
CA ILE A 374 -3.45 -12.86 32.68
C ILE A 374 -3.62 -12.03 31.40
N ALA A 375 -4.64 -11.16 31.33
CA ALA A 375 -4.85 -10.29 30.18
C ALA A 375 -3.69 -9.30 29.99
N VAL A 376 -3.21 -8.68 31.08
CA VAL A 376 -2.04 -7.79 31.08
C VAL A 376 -0.78 -8.55 30.71
N LEU A 377 -0.55 -9.74 31.27
CA LEU A 377 0.60 -10.58 30.93
C LEU A 377 0.57 -11.02 29.47
N ALA A 378 -0.59 -11.43 28.94
CA ALA A 378 -0.75 -11.75 27.52
C ALA A 378 -0.42 -10.56 26.63
N LEU A 379 -0.91 -9.36 26.98
CA LEU A 379 -0.60 -8.12 26.26
C LEU A 379 0.91 -7.78 26.32
N LEU A 380 1.53 -7.95 27.49
CA LEU A 380 2.96 -7.73 27.72
C LEU A 380 3.85 -8.76 27.03
N LEU A 381 3.36 -9.97 26.74
CA LEU A 381 4.09 -11.01 26.01
C LEU A 381 4.00 -10.85 24.49
N ILE A 382 2.98 -10.16 23.96
CA ILE A 382 2.87 -9.87 22.52
C ILE A 382 4.04 -9.00 22.03
N MET A 383 4.41 -7.96 22.80
CA MET A 383 5.50 -7.05 22.44
C MET A 383 6.88 -7.74 22.29
N PRO A 384 7.38 -8.53 23.28
CA PRO A 384 8.60 -9.29 23.15
C PRO A 384 8.50 -10.40 22.10
N ALA A 385 7.34 -11.03 21.90
CA ALA A 385 7.16 -12.02 20.82
C ALA A 385 7.37 -11.38 19.43
N ASN A 386 6.78 -10.21 19.17
CA ASN A 386 6.97 -9.48 17.91
C ASN A 386 8.43 -9.04 17.72
N ILE A 387 9.05 -8.54 18.79
CA ILE A 387 10.45 -8.15 18.81
C ILE A 387 11.34 -9.37 18.55
N LEU A 388 11.16 -10.50 19.22
CA LEU A 388 11.99 -11.70 19.09
C LEU A 388 11.84 -12.41 17.74
N THR A 389 10.65 -12.34 17.13
CA THR A 389 10.35 -12.95 15.81
C THR A 389 10.76 -12.07 14.63
N SER A 390 11.02 -10.78 14.85
CA SER A 390 11.53 -9.87 13.82
C SER A 390 12.95 -10.22 13.33
N ALA A 391 13.27 -9.78 12.11
CA ALA A 391 14.61 -9.93 11.55
C ALA A 391 15.67 -9.25 12.44
N ARG A 392 16.74 -9.98 12.77
CA ARG A 392 17.86 -9.41 13.56
C ARG A 392 18.73 -8.48 12.73
N ARG A 393 18.91 -8.84 11.45
CA ARG A 393 19.68 -8.08 10.48
C ARG A 393 18.99 -8.17 9.12
N ILE A 394 18.86 -7.04 8.45
CA ILE A 394 18.45 -6.96 7.05
C ILE A 394 19.54 -6.21 6.31
N ASP A 395 20.06 -6.81 5.26
CA ASP A 395 21.00 -6.17 4.35
C ASP A 395 20.23 -5.91 3.04
N ALA A 396 20.19 -4.67 2.57
CA ALA A 396 19.47 -4.26 1.37
C ALA A 396 20.45 -3.66 0.35
N ASP A 397 20.37 -4.11 -0.90
CA ASP A 397 21.25 -3.70 -2.00
C ASP A 397 20.45 -3.52 -3.30
N ALA A 398 21.14 -3.32 -4.42
CA ALA A 398 20.50 -3.14 -5.72
C ALA A 398 19.74 -4.39 -6.23
N GLN A 399 20.08 -5.59 -5.75
CA GLN A 399 19.48 -6.86 -6.19
C GLN A 399 18.28 -7.26 -5.33
N GLY A 400 18.33 -6.99 -4.03
CA GLY A 400 17.22 -7.34 -3.16
C GLY A 400 17.49 -7.20 -1.66
N LEU A 401 16.80 -8.06 -0.90
CA LEU A 401 16.86 -8.14 0.54
C LEU A 401 17.49 -9.45 0.99
N THR A 402 18.52 -9.35 1.82
CA THR A 402 19.02 -10.46 2.64
C THR A 402 18.50 -10.31 4.05
N VAL A 403 17.70 -11.28 4.52
CA VAL A 403 17.06 -11.27 5.84
C VAL A 403 17.69 -12.34 6.72
N ARG A 404 18.16 -11.96 7.91
CA ARG A 404 18.73 -12.90 8.90
C ARG A 404 17.85 -13.02 10.15
N ARG A 405 17.41 -14.25 10.42
CA ARG A 405 16.67 -14.66 11.63
C ARG A 405 17.48 -15.70 12.39
N GLY A 406 18.20 -15.27 13.41
CA GLY A 406 19.12 -16.15 14.13
C GLY A 406 20.18 -16.75 13.21
N ARG A 407 20.12 -18.08 13.01
CA ARG A 407 21.00 -18.84 12.11
C ARG A 407 20.50 -18.92 10.67
N GLN A 408 19.22 -18.65 10.42
CA GLN A 408 18.64 -18.71 9.07
C GLN A 408 18.91 -17.42 8.30
N ARG A 409 19.29 -17.57 7.02
CA ARG A 409 19.45 -16.49 6.04
C ARG A 409 18.49 -16.77 4.89
N ALA A 410 17.59 -15.84 4.63
CA ALA A 410 16.71 -15.86 3.47
C ALA A 410 17.07 -14.69 2.55
N ARG A 411 16.90 -14.88 1.24
CA ARG A 411 17.19 -13.87 0.22
C ARG A 411 15.97 -13.70 -0.68
N TYR A 412 15.61 -12.46 -0.94
CA TYR A 412 14.43 -12.09 -1.70
C TYR A 412 14.85 -11.07 -2.75
N ALA A 413 14.41 -11.25 -3.99
CA ALA A 413 14.57 -10.24 -5.01
C ALA A 413 13.58 -9.08 -4.78
N TRP A 414 13.86 -7.91 -5.34
CA TRP A 414 12.90 -6.80 -5.28
C TRP A 414 11.58 -7.15 -5.99
N ALA A 415 11.63 -7.90 -7.08
CA ALA A 415 10.44 -8.38 -7.79
C ALA A 415 9.57 -9.33 -6.96
N ASP A 416 10.17 -10.06 -6.00
CA ASP A 416 9.45 -10.99 -5.13
C ASP A 416 8.55 -10.26 -4.14
N LEU A 417 8.74 -8.96 -3.89
CA LEU A 417 7.96 -8.20 -2.93
C LEU A 417 6.58 -7.86 -3.51
N THR A 418 5.53 -8.12 -2.73
CA THR A 418 4.14 -7.92 -3.15
C THR A 418 3.40 -6.87 -2.35
N ASP A 419 3.69 -6.77 -1.05
CA ASP A 419 2.96 -5.85 -0.16
C ASP A 419 3.82 -5.42 1.04
N ILE A 420 3.48 -4.28 1.64
CA ILE A 420 4.08 -3.77 2.86
C ILE A 420 3.04 -3.16 3.80
N LYS A 421 2.84 -3.81 4.95
CA LYS A 421 1.94 -3.37 6.02
C LYS A 421 2.75 -2.87 7.20
N SER A 422 2.42 -1.68 7.69
CA SER A 422 3.06 -1.12 8.88
C SER A 422 2.09 -1.12 10.05
N SER A 423 2.54 -1.62 11.19
CA SER A 423 1.86 -1.54 12.49
C SER A 423 2.71 -0.72 13.46
N SER A 424 2.18 -0.41 14.65
CA SER A 424 2.87 0.40 15.67
C SER A 424 4.20 -0.21 16.17
N PHE A 425 4.44 -1.50 15.96
CA PHE A 425 5.62 -2.19 16.51
C PHE A 425 6.46 -2.93 15.46
N GLU A 426 5.87 -3.23 14.30
CA GLU A 426 6.57 -3.91 13.21
C GLU A 426 6.02 -3.53 11.84
N THR A 427 6.88 -3.63 10.84
CA THR A 427 6.48 -3.64 9.44
C THR A 427 6.62 -5.04 8.87
N ILE A 428 5.57 -5.48 8.20
CA ILE A 428 5.40 -6.78 7.58
C ILE A 428 5.51 -6.55 6.07
N ILE A 429 6.54 -7.11 5.44
CA ILE A 429 6.66 -7.15 3.98
C ILE A 429 6.26 -8.56 3.53
N THR A 430 5.29 -8.65 2.63
CA THR A 430 4.84 -9.93 2.06
C THR A 430 5.53 -10.16 0.74
N THR A 431 5.84 -11.43 0.45
CA THR A 431 6.47 -11.84 -0.81
C THR A 431 5.51 -12.70 -1.65
N ALA A 432 5.80 -12.82 -2.94
CA ALA A 432 5.05 -13.66 -3.87
C ALA A 432 5.03 -15.15 -3.47
N ARG A 433 6.00 -15.60 -2.68
CA ARG A 433 6.09 -16.97 -2.16
C ARG A 433 5.25 -17.19 -0.89
N GLY A 434 4.58 -16.16 -0.39
CA GLY A 434 3.85 -16.17 0.88
C GLY A 434 4.74 -15.98 2.10
N ASP A 435 6.06 -15.79 1.92
CA ASP A 435 6.95 -15.49 3.04
C ASP A 435 6.66 -14.09 3.59
N VAL A 436 6.70 -13.98 4.91
CA VAL A 436 6.49 -12.73 5.63
C VAL A 436 7.80 -12.26 6.22
N ILE A 437 8.27 -11.08 5.83
CA ILE A 437 9.46 -10.42 6.36
C ILE A 437 9.05 -9.39 7.43
N ARG A 438 9.30 -9.71 8.71
CA ARG A 438 9.07 -8.80 9.84
C ARG A 438 10.28 -7.91 10.09
N LEU A 439 10.13 -6.61 9.89
CA LEU A 439 11.13 -5.57 10.14
C LEU A 439 10.72 -4.71 11.34
N SER A 440 11.50 -4.77 12.41
CA SER A 440 11.24 -4.01 13.63
C SER A 440 11.55 -2.52 13.46
N ASP A 441 10.69 -1.67 14.03
CA ASP A 441 10.84 -0.20 14.10
C ASP A 441 12.10 0.22 14.86
N PHE A 442 12.59 -0.63 15.75
CA PHE A 442 13.81 -0.44 16.53
C PHE A 442 15.09 -0.86 15.80
N SER A 443 15.05 -1.04 14.47
CA SER A 443 16.25 -1.34 13.68
C SER A 443 16.79 -0.07 13.03
N SER A 444 18.10 0.13 13.09
CA SER A 444 18.75 1.22 12.37
C SER A 444 18.51 1.07 10.86
N GLY A 445 18.28 2.17 10.14
CA GLY A 445 18.00 2.16 8.70
C GLY A 445 16.65 1.56 8.28
N SER A 446 15.84 1.04 9.21
CA SER A 446 14.53 0.43 8.91
C SER A 446 13.60 1.38 8.13
N LYS A 447 13.61 2.68 8.49
CA LYS A 447 12.83 3.71 7.80
C LYS A 447 13.20 3.82 6.31
N ARG A 448 14.49 3.72 5.97
CA ARG A 448 14.96 3.79 4.57
C ARG A 448 14.53 2.56 3.78
N VAL A 449 14.67 1.36 4.36
CA VAL A 449 14.18 0.13 3.70
C VAL A 449 12.67 0.18 3.46
N ARG A 450 11.89 0.67 4.43
CA ARG A 450 10.43 0.81 4.27
C ARG A 450 10.05 1.81 3.19
N GLY A 451 10.70 2.99 3.20
CA GLY A 451 10.52 4.02 2.18
C GLY A 451 10.86 3.48 0.78
N LEU A 452 11.97 2.77 0.65
CA LEU A 452 12.37 2.12 -0.59
C LEU A 452 11.33 1.10 -1.06
N VAL A 453 10.92 0.15 -0.21
CA VAL A 453 9.98 -0.90 -0.61
C VAL A 453 8.67 -0.28 -1.12
N ARG A 454 8.18 0.78 -0.48
CA ARG A 454 6.98 1.49 -0.96
C ARG A 454 7.21 2.21 -2.28
N ARG A 455 8.36 2.84 -2.44
CA ARG A 455 8.74 3.45 -3.71
C ARG A 455 8.79 2.40 -4.82
N LEU A 456 9.42 1.25 -4.56
CA LEU A 456 9.52 0.13 -5.51
C LEU A 456 8.15 -0.44 -5.88
N LEU A 457 7.26 -0.64 -4.90
CA LEU A 457 5.88 -1.08 -5.17
C LEU A 457 5.13 -0.03 -6.00
N SER A 458 5.27 1.26 -5.68
CA SER A 458 4.69 2.34 -6.47
C SER A 458 5.27 2.42 -7.89
N VAL A 459 6.52 2.02 -8.12
CA VAL A 459 7.16 1.98 -9.45
C VAL A 459 6.72 0.73 -10.22
N LYS A 460 6.50 -0.39 -9.54
CA LYS A 460 5.93 -1.61 -10.13
C LYS A 460 4.53 -1.34 -10.69
N ASP A 461 3.73 -0.52 -10.00
CA ASP A 461 2.40 -0.11 -10.45
C ASP A 461 2.40 0.73 -11.74
N THR A 462 3.53 1.34 -12.11
CA THR A 462 3.68 2.07 -13.38
C THR A 462 4.18 1.20 -14.53
N GLY A 463 4.33 -0.11 -14.30
CA GLY A 463 4.74 -1.10 -15.32
C GLY A 463 6.25 -1.29 -15.45
N VAL A 464 7.05 -0.71 -14.56
CA VAL A 464 8.50 -0.93 -14.54
C VAL A 464 8.83 -2.27 -13.88
N SER A 465 9.65 -3.08 -14.56
CA SER A 465 10.11 -4.37 -14.05
C SER A 465 11.14 -4.18 -12.95
N LEU A 466 10.95 -4.84 -11.81
CA LEU A 466 11.91 -4.82 -10.70
C LEU A 466 12.95 -5.93 -10.87
N PRO A 467 14.16 -5.79 -10.29
CA PRO A 467 15.16 -6.86 -10.29
C PRO A 467 14.60 -8.17 -9.72
N SER A 468 14.65 -9.23 -10.53
CA SER A 468 14.15 -10.57 -10.21
C SER A 468 15.23 -11.51 -9.65
N THR A 469 16.49 -11.08 -9.72
CA THR A 469 17.62 -11.86 -9.23
C THR A 469 17.86 -11.53 -7.76
N ALA A 470 17.74 -12.53 -6.89
CA ALA A 470 18.02 -12.35 -5.46
C ALA A 470 19.53 -12.13 -5.21
N PRO A 471 19.92 -11.45 -4.11
CA PRO A 471 21.31 -11.17 -3.80
C PRO A 471 22.20 -12.42 -3.83
N ILE A 472 23.39 -12.32 -4.43
CA ILE A 472 24.35 -13.42 -4.52
C ILE A 472 24.93 -13.72 -3.11
N PRO A 473 25.10 -15.00 -2.70
CA PRO A 473 25.80 -15.35 -1.47
C PRO A 473 27.24 -14.82 -1.47
N ASP A 474 27.69 -14.19 -0.37
CA ASP A 474 29.12 -13.87 -0.18
C ASP A 474 30.01 -15.14 -0.32
N THR A 475 29.45 -16.30 0.04
CA THR A 475 30.08 -17.62 -0.10
C THR A 475 30.18 -18.12 -1.54
N ALA A 476 29.37 -17.60 -2.46
CA ALA A 476 29.42 -17.94 -3.88
C ALA A 476 30.51 -17.17 -4.62
N LEU A 477 30.97 -16.04 -4.05
CA LEU A 477 32.14 -15.30 -4.51
C LEU A 477 33.45 -15.84 -3.92
N THR A 478 33.38 -16.85 -3.04
CA THR A 478 34.54 -17.52 -2.42
C THR A 478 34.72 -18.95 -2.96
N VAL A 479 35.03 -19.08 -4.24
CA VAL A 479 35.58 -20.30 -4.88
C VAL A 479 36.60 -19.77 -5.92
N THR A 480 37.92 -19.89 -5.82
CA THR A 480 38.80 -20.97 -5.30
C THR A 480 40.11 -20.35 -4.79
N PRO A 481 40.71 -20.78 -3.65
CA PRO A 481 42.12 -20.48 -3.42
C PRO A 481 42.96 -21.24 -4.45
N ALA A 482 43.81 -20.51 -5.17
CA ALA A 482 44.81 -21.06 -6.06
C ALA A 482 45.62 -22.13 -5.31
N ARG A 483 45.35 -23.40 -5.62
CA ARG A 483 46.24 -24.50 -5.24
C ARG A 483 47.54 -24.27 -6.01
N PRO A 484 48.72 -24.21 -5.37
CA PRO A 484 49.95 -24.16 -6.12
C PRO A 484 50.05 -25.45 -6.94
N ALA A 485 50.12 -25.30 -8.27
CA ALA A 485 50.41 -26.40 -9.16
C ALA A 485 51.79 -26.93 -8.79
N THR A 486 51.83 -28.10 -8.15
CA THR A 486 53.01 -28.95 -8.19
C THR A 486 53.26 -29.34 -9.64
N ALA A 487 54.50 -29.14 -10.04
CA ALA A 487 55.04 -29.35 -11.37
C ALA A 487 54.80 -30.77 -11.94
N ASP A 488 55.01 -30.83 -13.25
CA ASP A 488 55.31 -32.00 -14.08
C ASP A 488 54.16 -32.92 -14.51
N ALA A 489 53.61 -32.62 -15.70
CA ALA A 489 53.70 -33.53 -16.85
C ALA A 489 53.09 -32.89 -18.13
N GLY A 490 53.92 -32.76 -19.18
CA GLY A 490 53.45 -32.90 -20.57
C GLY A 490 53.05 -31.64 -21.35
N LEU A 491 53.96 -30.68 -21.54
CA LEU A 491 53.89 -29.72 -22.64
C LEU A 491 54.19 -30.44 -23.96
N SER A 492 53.15 -30.79 -24.73
CA SER A 492 53.30 -31.08 -26.16
C SER A 492 53.00 -29.81 -26.95
N VAL A 493 54.08 -29.24 -27.49
CA VAL A 493 54.11 -28.01 -28.28
C VAL A 493 53.52 -28.30 -29.67
N ALA A 494 52.49 -27.54 -30.05
CA ALA A 494 52.16 -27.34 -31.47
C ALA A 494 52.88 -26.07 -31.96
N PRO A 495 53.52 -26.09 -33.14
CA PRO A 495 54.43 -25.04 -33.58
C PRO A 495 53.67 -23.75 -33.98
N ALA A 496 54.18 -22.61 -33.53
CA ALA A 496 53.71 -21.29 -33.93
C ALA A 496 54.11 -20.97 -35.39
N PRO A 497 53.28 -20.24 -36.15
CA PRO A 497 53.61 -19.83 -37.52
C PRO A 497 54.79 -18.85 -37.53
N GLN A 498 55.68 -19.04 -38.50
CA GLN A 498 56.89 -18.24 -38.73
C GLN A 498 56.55 -16.76 -38.89
N ARG A 499 57.13 -15.92 -38.01
CA ARG A 499 57.29 -14.49 -38.26
C ARG A 499 58.47 -14.30 -39.20
N LEU A 500 58.20 -13.80 -40.40
CA LEU A 500 59.22 -13.19 -41.26
C LEU A 500 59.83 -12.01 -40.51
N ARG A 501 61.15 -12.05 -40.33
CA ARG A 501 61.93 -10.95 -39.76
C ARG A 501 62.12 -9.87 -40.82
N PRO A 502 62.04 -8.58 -40.42
CA PRO A 502 62.53 -7.48 -41.22
C PRO A 502 64.05 -7.42 -41.04
N ASP A 503 64.78 -7.31 -42.14
CA ASP A 503 65.92 -6.40 -42.20
C ASP A 503 66.26 -6.10 -43.66
N GLU A 504 66.51 -4.81 -43.87
CA GLU A 504 67.50 -4.23 -44.79
C GLU A 504 67.29 -4.51 -46.30
N THR A 505 67.33 -3.55 -47.21
CA THR A 505 67.89 -2.19 -47.19
C THR A 505 67.44 -1.52 -48.50
N GLN A 506 67.28 -0.18 -48.48
CA GLN A 506 67.79 0.76 -49.52
C GLN A 506 67.40 0.52 -51.01
N THR A 507 66.98 1.48 -51.84
CA THR A 507 67.22 2.92 -51.95
C THR A 507 66.42 3.43 -53.17
N THR A 508 66.12 4.73 -53.19
CA THR A 508 66.05 5.64 -54.38
C THR A 508 64.92 5.45 -55.43
N VAL A 509 64.05 6.46 -55.58
CA VAL A 509 64.04 7.49 -56.68
C VAL A 509 63.31 6.94 -57.91
N ASP A 510 62.40 7.61 -58.60
CA ASP A 510 61.81 8.95 -58.60
C ASP A 510 60.58 8.85 -59.54
N VAL A 511 59.72 9.89 -59.54
CA VAL A 511 59.07 10.49 -60.74
C VAL A 511 58.31 9.53 -61.70
N GLU A 512 57.01 9.63 -61.92
CA GLU A 512 56.32 10.58 -62.82
C GLU A 512 54.83 10.16 -62.81
N ARG A 513 53.87 11.02 -62.43
CA ARG A 513 52.98 11.82 -63.31
C ARG A 513 52.13 11.03 -64.32
N THR A 514 50.85 11.45 -64.42
CA THR A 514 49.83 11.23 -65.49
C THR A 514 49.33 9.79 -65.64
N ASP A 515 48.03 9.46 -65.66
CA ASP A 515 46.75 10.17 -65.64
C ASP A 515 45.68 9.26 -64.98
#